data_AF-A0A1G0EGF8-F1
#
_entry.id   AF-A0A1G0EGF8-F1
#
_cell.length_a   1.000
_cell.length_b   1.000
_cell.length_c   1.000
_cell.angle_alpha   90.00
_cell.angle_beta   90.00
_cell.angle_gamma   90.00
#
_symmetry.space_group_name_H-M   'P 1'
#
loop_
_entity.id
_entity.type
_entity.pdbx_description
1 polymer ?
#
loop_
_entity_poly.entity_id
_entity_poly.type
_entity_poly.pdbx_seq_one_letter_code
_entity_poly.pdbx_strand_id
1 'polypeptide(L)'
;MNMQKLTPEQIELGLTNTDLSVRKEFAERRDYTPTPAQIERGLTDKSNEIRARFADRHDYRPTPEQIERGLTDPEGAVRIVFAGREDYTPTPEQTERGMKDPHRFVRMLFAQRMNGMH
;
A
#
# COMPACT_ATOMS: atom_id res chain seq x y z
N MET A 1 28.52 0.84 -10.34
CA MET A 1 28.68 0.87 -8.86
C MET A 1 28.04 -0.38 -8.30
N ASN A 2 28.78 -1.21 -7.56
CA ASN A 2 28.20 -2.36 -6.86
C ASN A 2 27.38 -1.83 -5.68
N MET A 3 26.05 -1.83 -5.82
CA MET A 3 25.16 -1.51 -4.71
C MET A 3 25.27 -2.65 -3.71
N GLN A 4 25.86 -2.39 -2.55
CA GLN A 4 26.01 -3.39 -1.51
C GLN A 4 24.60 -3.80 -1.06
N LYS A 5 24.25 -5.08 -1.26
CA LYS A 5 22.92 -5.59 -0.91
C LYS A 5 22.76 -5.53 0.61
N LEU A 6 21.66 -4.95 1.08
CA LEU A 6 21.35 -4.89 2.51
C LEU A 6 21.23 -6.29 3.10
N THR A 7 21.68 -6.46 4.35
CA THR A 7 21.41 -7.69 5.11
C THR A 7 19.96 -7.69 5.62
N PRO A 8 19.36 -8.86 5.91
CA PRO A 8 18.04 -8.94 6.54
C PRO A 8 17.92 -8.12 7.83
N GLU A 9 18.97 -8.07 8.65
CA GLU A 9 19.02 -7.31 9.89
C GLU A 9 19.01 -5.80 9.63
N GLN A 10 19.74 -5.33 8.61
CA GLN A 10 19.72 -3.93 8.21
C GLN A 10 18.34 -3.51 7.68
N ILE A 11 17.68 -4.38 6.92
CA ILE A 11 16.30 -4.17 6.45
C ILE A 11 15.35 -4.06 7.63
N GLU A 12 15.44 -4.99 8.58
CA GLU A 12 14.57 -4.99 9.77
C GLU A 12 14.80 -3.75 10.63
N LEU A 13 16.05 -3.35 10.87
CA LEU A 13 16.39 -2.12 11.59
C LEU A 13 15.85 -0.87 10.91
N GLY A 14 15.88 -0.82 9.58
CA GLY A 14 15.31 0.28 8.81
C GLY A 14 13.79 0.33 8.90
N LEU A 15 13.13 -0.81 8.72
CA LEU A 15 11.66 -0.94 8.76
C LEU A 15 11.04 -0.78 10.15
N THR A 16 11.82 -0.94 11.21
CA THR A 16 11.36 -0.80 12.61
C THR A 16 11.92 0.43 13.31
N ASN A 17 12.66 1.28 12.58
CA ASN A 17 13.30 2.46 13.15
C ASN A 17 12.28 3.39 13.82
N THR A 18 12.65 4.05 14.92
CA THR A 18 11.74 4.99 15.58
C THR A 18 11.54 6.26 14.77
N ASP A 19 12.53 6.67 13.97
CA ASP A 19 12.44 7.80 13.04
C ASP A 19 11.57 7.41 11.84
N LEU A 20 10.49 8.19 11.65
CA LEU A 20 9.57 8.03 10.54
C LEU A 20 10.28 8.14 9.19
N SER A 21 11.23 9.06 9.06
CA SER A 21 11.96 9.32 7.81
C SER A 21 12.76 8.10 7.41
N VAL A 22 13.43 7.46 8.37
CA VAL A 22 14.19 6.22 8.13
C VAL A 22 13.24 5.09 7.72
N ARG A 23 12.12 4.88 8.43
CA ARG A 23 11.15 3.84 8.03
C ARG A 23 10.60 4.08 6.63
N LYS A 24 10.34 5.34 6.28
CA LYS A 24 9.82 5.74 4.97
C LYS A 24 10.80 5.42 3.87
N GLU A 25 12.07 5.80 4.02
CA GLU A 25 13.12 5.45 3.05
C GLU A 25 13.15 3.94 2.78
N PHE A 26 13.05 3.10 3.82
CA PHE A 26 13.00 1.65 3.63
C PHE A 26 11.70 1.18 2.96
N ALA A 27 10.53 1.73 3.32
CA ALA A 27 9.27 1.39 2.66
C ALA A 27 9.28 1.69 1.14
N GLU A 28 10.03 2.73 0.72
CA GLU A 28 10.18 3.16 -0.67
C GLU A 28 11.16 2.31 -1.49
N ARG A 29 12.15 1.69 -0.84
CA ARG A 29 13.16 0.87 -1.52
C ARG A 29 12.54 -0.30 -2.27
N ARG A 30 13.07 -0.58 -3.45
CA ARG A 30 12.67 -1.70 -4.34
C ARG A 30 13.80 -2.70 -4.56
N ASP A 31 14.92 -2.56 -3.85
CA ASP A 31 16.10 -3.42 -3.94
C ASP A 31 16.08 -4.60 -2.96
N TYR A 32 14.98 -4.79 -2.23
CA TYR A 32 14.68 -5.96 -1.44
C TYR A 32 13.17 -6.26 -1.47
N THR A 33 12.82 -7.52 -1.19
CA THR A 33 11.43 -8.00 -1.06
C THR A 33 11.11 -8.19 0.43
N PRO A 34 10.12 -7.47 1.00
CA PRO A 34 9.73 -7.65 2.38
C PRO A 34 9.10 -9.04 2.62
N THR A 35 9.26 -9.56 3.84
CA THR A 35 8.54 -10.76 4.27
C THR A 35 7.05 -10.46 4.48
N PRO A 36 6.16 -11.47 4.50
CA PRO A 36 4.73 -11.26 4.80
C PRO A 36 4.49 -10.51 6.13
N ALA A 37 5.28 -10.81 7.17
CA ALA A 37 5.21 -10.10 8.45
C ALA A 37 5.63 -8.62 8.34
N GLN A 38 6.65 -8.32 7.53
CA GLN A 38 7.06 -6.95 7.25
C GLN A 38 6.03 -6.19 6.43
N ILE A 39 5.39 -6.83 5.44
CA ILE A 39 4.26 -6.28 4.69
C ILE A 39 3.12 -5.93 5.64
N GLU A 40 2.68 -6.87 6.48
CA GLU A 40 1.56 -6.63 7.39
C GLU A 40 1.85 -5.49 8.37
N ARG A 41 3.07 -5.45 8.93
CA ARG A 41 3.51 -4.36 9.80
C ARG A 41 3.54 -3.01 9.06
N GLY A 42 4.01 -2.99 7.81
CA GLY A 42 4.01 -1.78 6.98
C GLY A 42 2.59 -1.28 6.66
N LEU A 43 1.68 -2.18 6.33
CA LEU A 43 0.26 -1.89 6.07
C LEU A 43 -0.54 -1.53 7.34
N THR A 44 0.04 -1.71 8.52
CA THR A 44 -0.55 -1.35 9.82
C THR A 44 0.26 -0.30 10.58
N ASP A 45 1.26 0.31 9.93
CA ASP A 45 2.07 1.36 10.57
C ASP A 45 1.19 2.53 10.99
N LYS A 46 1.56 3.18 12.09
CA LYS A 46 0.85 4.33 12.64
C LYS A 46 0.86 5.50 11.66
N SER A 47 1.91 5.63 10.85
CA SER A 47 1.99 6.62 9.79
C SER A 47 1.30 6.17 8.52
N ASN A 48 0.37 7.00 8.05
CA ASN A 48 -0.33 6.75 6.79
C ASN A 48 0.60 6.81 5.57
N GLU A 49 1.69 7.57 5.64
CA GLU A 49 2.69 7.61 4.57
C GLU A 49 3.34 6.24 4.40
N ILE A 50 3.68 5.57 5.51
CA ILE A 50 4.26 4.22 5.48
C ILE A 50 3.23 3.22 4.93
N ARG A 51 1.98 3.27 5.42
CA ARG A 51 0.91 2.40 4.91
C ARG A 51 0.72 2.56 3.41
N ALA A 52 0.70 3.79 2.90
CA ALA A 52 0.57 4.07 1.47
C ALA A 52 1.77 3.55 0.67
N ARG A 53 3.02 3.72 1.16
CA ARG A 53 4.21 3.21 0.46
C ARG A 53 4.30 1.69 0.43
N PHE A 54 3.82 1.02 1.48
CA PHE A 54 3.66 -0.43 1.45
C PHE A 54 2.54 -0.87 0.52
N ALA A 55 1.39 -0.18 0.55
CA ALA A 55 0.28 -0.44 -0.36
C ALA A 55 0.64 -0.21 -1.85
N ASP A 56 1.64 0.61 -2.15
CA ASP A 56 2.12 0.90 -3.51
C ASP A 56 3.11 -0.16 -4.03
N ARG A 57 3.53 -1.12 -3.19
CA ARG A 57 4.46 -2.15 -3.66
C ARG A 57 3.73 -3.22 -4.47
N HIS A 58 4.35 -3.62 -5.57
CA HIS A 58 3.85 -4.65 -6.49
C HIS A 58 4.64 -5.96 -6.38
N ASP A 59 5.55 -6.06 -5.41
CA ASP A 59 6.33 -7.27 -5.11
C ASP A 59 5.62 -8.22 -4.12
N TYR A 60 4.36 -7.96 -3.82
CA TYR A 60 3.45 -8.85 -3.09
C TYR A 60 2.02 -8.68 -3.61
N ARG A 61 1.19 -9.70 -3.38
CA ARG A 61 -0.26 -9.65 -3.61
C ARG A 61 -0.98 -9.49 -2.27
N PRO A 62 -1.81 -8.45 -2.07
CA PRO A 62 -2.57 -8.26 -0.85
C PRO A 62 -3.60 -9.38 -0.62
N THR A 63 -3.86 -9.72 0.64
CA THR A 63 -5.00 -10.59 1.00
C THR A 63 -6.32 -9.81 0.91
N PRO A 64 -7.48 -10.49 0.82
CA PRO A 64 -8.79 -9.83 0.88
C PRO A 64 -8.96 -8.90 2.10
N GLU A 65 -8.47 -9.30 3.26
CA GLU A 65 -8.52 -8.51 4.50
C GLU A 65 -7.64 -7.26 4.41
N GLN A 66 -6.48 -7.36 3.78
CA GLN A 66 -5.60 -6.21 3.54
C GLN A 66 -6.21 -5.24 2.52
N ILE A 67 -6.86 -5.76 1.48
CA ILE A 67 -7.61 -4.95 0.50
C ILE A 67 -8.74 -4.19 1.18
N GLU A 68 -9.57 -4.89 1.96
CA GLU A 68 -10.71 -4.29 2.64
C GLU A 68 -10.25 -3.19 3.61
N ARG A 69 -9.21 -3.47 4.41
CA ARG A 69 -8.61 -2.50 5.31
C ARG A 69 -8.02 -1.29 4.57
N GLY A 70 -7.34 -1.53 3.45
CA GLY A 70 -6.76 -0.48 2.62
C GLY A 70 -7.81 0.42 1.97
N LEU A 71 -8.90 -0.15 1.48
CA LEU A 71 -10.04 0.57 0.90
C LEU A 71 -10.92 1.27 1.93
N THR A 72 -10.76 0.95 3.22
CA THR A 72 -11.49 1.59 4.34
C THR A 72 -10.57 2.37 5.28
N ASP A 73 -9.30 2.54 4.92
CA ASP A 73 -8.32 3.28 5.72
C ASP A 73 -8.85 4.70 5.98
N PRO A 74 -8.70 5.26 7.18
CA PRO A 74 -9.13 6.64 7.47
C PRO A 74 -8.50 7.66 6.53
N GLU A 75 -7.29 7.40 6.03
CA GLU A 75 -6.53 8.33 5.21
C GLU A 75 -6.76 8.11 3.72
N GLY A 76 -7.21 9.19 3.05
CA GLY A 76 -7.54 9.14 1.63
C GLY A 76 -6.36 8.70 0.75
N ALA A 77 -5.13 9.06 1.13
CA ALA A 77 -3.93 8.65 0.39
C ALA A 77 -3.76 7.13 0.33
N VAL A 78 -4.01 6.42 1.43
CA VAL A 78 -3.94 4.95 1.46
C VAL A 78 -5.05 4.36 0.60
N ARG A 79 -6.27 4.88 0.73
CA ARG A 79 -7.41 4.43 -0.08
C ARG A 79 -7.19 4.64 -1.57
N ILE A 80 -6.58 5.75 -1.99
CA ILE A 80 -6.21 6.01 -3.40
C ILE A 80 -5.30 4.91 -3.93
N VAL A 81 -4.25 4.56 -3.18
CA VAL A 81 -3.28 3.55 -3.62
C VAL A 81 -3.96 2.21 -3.80
N PHE A 82 -4.74 1.75 -2.80
CA PHE A 82 -5.52 0.51 -2.95
C PHE A 82 -6.57 0.59 -4.05
N ALA A 83 -7.24 1.72 -4.24
CA ALA A 83 -8.19 1.92 -5.34
C ALA A 83 -7.51 1.91 -6.72
N GLY A 84 -6.19 2.13 -6.79
CA GLY A 84 -5.42 2.12 -8.04
C GLY A 84 -4.76 0.78 -8.37
N ARG A 85 -4.62 -0.15 -7.42
CA ARG A 85 -3.93 -1.43 -7.68
C ARG A 85 -4.68 -2.31 -8.67
N GLU A 86 -4.00 -2.88 -9.65
CA GLU A 86 -4.64 -3.73 -10.68
C GLU A 86 -4.61 -5.22 -10.34
N ASP A 87 -3.98 -5.59 -9.22
CA ASP A 87 -3.75 -6.99 -8.84
C ASP A 87 -4.88 -7.61 -8.00
N TYR A 88 -6.04 -6.95 -7.93
CA TYR A 88 -7.28 -7.49 -7.38
C TYR A 88 -8.52 -6.96 -8.13
N THR A 89 -9.61 -7.70 -8.05
CA THR A 89 -10.93 -7.29 -8.53
C THR A 89 -11.78 -6.85 -7.34
N PRO A 90 -12.24 -5.59 -7.27
CA PRO A 90 -13.13 -5.16 -6.20
C PRO A 90 -14.47 -5.90 -6.23
N THR A 91 -15.08 -6.12 -5.07
CA THR A 91 -16.47 -6.60 -5.00
C THR A 91 -17.46 -5.50 -5.44
N PRO A 92 -18.72 -5.85 -5.75
CA PRO A 92 -19.76 -4.85 -6.00
C PRO A 92 -19.91 -3.83 -4.86
N GLU A 93 -19.86 -4.28 -3.61
CA GLU A 93 -19.97 -3.42 -2.42
C GLU A 93 -18.76 -2.49 -2.29
N GLN A 94 -17.55 -3.01 -2.54
CA GLN A 94 -16.34 -2.20 -2.57
C GLN A 94 -16.40 -1.14 -3.68
N THR A 95 -16.92 -1.50 -4.85
CA THR A 95 -17.12 -0.59 -5.98
C THR A 95 -18.13 0.50 -5.64
N GLU A 96 -19.30 0.13 -5.10
CA GLU A 96 -20.32 1.09 -4.68
C GLU A 96 -19.79 2.07 -3.63
N ARG A 97 -19.08 1.56 -2.62
CA ARG A 97 -18.45 2.38 -1.58
C ARG A 97 -17.36 3.29 -2.15
N GLY A 98 -16.51 2.78 -3.03
CA GLY A 98 -15.48 3.56 -3.72
C GLY A 98 -16.04 4.72 -4.53
N MET A 99 -17.18 4.52 -5.21
CA MET A 99 -17.90 5.57 -5.94
C MET A 99 -18.54 6.64 -5.03
N LYS A 100 -18.77 6.32 -3.75
CA LYS A 100 -19.29 7.25 -2.73
C LYS A 100 -18.20 7.79 -1.80
N ASP A 101 -16.94 7.43 -2.01
CA ASP A 101 -15.84 7.84 -1.15
C ASP A 101 -15.76 9.38 -1.06
N PRO A 102 -15.51 9.97 0.13
CA PRO A 102 -15.38 11.42 0.26
C PRO A 102 -14.22 11.98 -0.60
N HIS A 103 -13.17 11.20 -0.84
CA HIS A 103 -12.01 11.62 -1.58
C HIS A 103 -12.21 11.48 -3.10
N ARG A 104 -12.13 12.60 -3.83
CA ARG A 104 -12.44 12.65 -5.27
C ARG A 104 -11.66 11.64 -6.12
N PHE A 105 -10.39 11.42 -5.80
CA PHE A 105 -9.52 10.55 -6.58
C PHE A 105 -9.85 9.07 -6.39
N VAL A 106 -10.36 8.67 -5.22
CA VAL A 106 -10.86 7.31 -5.00
C VAL A 106 -12.06 7.07 -5.91
N ARG A 107 -13.02 8.00 -5.94
CA ARG A 107 -14.18 7.93 -6.85
C ARG A 107 -13.76 7.83 -8.31
N MET A 108 -12.78 8.63 -8.73
CA MET A 108 -12.27 8.60 -10.11
C MET A 108 -11.68 7.25 -10.50
N LEU A 109 -10.87 6.64 -9.64
CA LEU A 109 -10.25 5.33 -9.90
C LEU A 109 -11.30 4.22 -10.02
N PHE A 110 -12.32 4.22 -9.16
CA PHE A 110 -13.44 3.28 -9.29
C PHE A 110 -14.30 3.54 -10.54
N ALA A 111 -14.48 4.79 -10.95
CA ALA A 111 -15.18 5.12 -12.19
C ALA A 111 -14.42 4.63 -13.43
N GLN A 112 -13.09 4.74 -13.44
CA GLN A 112 -12.24 4.22 -14.52
C GLN A 112 -12.37 2.69 -14.65
N ARG A 113 -12.43 1.99 -13.51
CA ARG A 113 -12.65 0.54 -13.46
C ARG A 113 -13.93 0.08 -14.14
N MET A 114 -15.03 0.80 -13.92
CA MET A 114 -16.31 0.46 -14.56
C MET A 114 -16.29 0.66 -16.08
N ASN A 115 -15.46 1.57 -16.57
CA ASN A 115 -15.36 1.89 -17.99
C ASN A 115 -14.33 1.01 -18.74
N GLY A 116 -13.67 0.07 -18.06
CA GLY A 116 -12.62 -0.76 -18.66
C GLY A 116 -11.39 0.03 -19.14
N MET A 117 -11.16 1.23 -18.59
CA MET A 117 -10.00 2.05 -18.89
C MET A 117 -8.90 1.76 -17.87
N HIS A 118 -8.12 0.71 -18.14
CA HIS A 118 -6.88 0.37 -17.42
C HIS A 118 -5.73 0.29 -18.42
#